data_AF-A0A2W2EB92-F1
#
_entry.id   AF-A0A2W2EB92-F1
#
_cell.length_a   1.000
_cell.length_b   1.000
_cell.length_c   1.000
_cell.angle_alpha   90.00
_cell.angle_beta   90.00
_cell.angle_gamma   90.00
#
_symmetry.space_group_name_H-M   'P 1'
#
loop_
_entity.id
_entity.type
_entity.pdbx_description
1 polymer ?
#
loop_
_entity_poly.entity_id
_entity_poly.type
_entity_poly.pdbx_seq_one_letter_code
_entity_poly.pdbx_strand_id
1 'polypeptide(L)'
;MSTILWQRMAYADLMAIGQSAIVHRLMKMAEETLVFPPREPSTDENWVVGKQGKVAWRRAVPPSGQTDDCDAAADYYIVYREPTDEEYRKNDRHLACTVMRVLHVSELGQLIK
;
A
#
# COMPACT_ATOMS: atom_id res chain seq x y z
N MET A 1 -11.25 -14.46 -4.33
CA MET A 1 -10.05 -13.60 -4.18
C MET A 1 -10.55 -12.25 -3.70
N SER A 2 -9.99 -11.72 -2.62
CA SER A 2 -10.37 -10.39 -2.14
C SER A 2 -9.69 -9.34 -3.02
N THR A 3 -10.43 -8.32 -3.43
CA THR A 3 -9.97 -7.32 -4.39
C THR A 3 -9.39 -6.11 -3.66
N ILE A 4 -8.29 -5.56 -4.17
CA ILE A 4 -7.74 -4.30 -3.68
C ILE A 4 -8.25 -3.17 -4.56
N LEU A 5 -8.78 -2.13 -3.93
CA LEU A 5 -9.15 -0.90 -4.63
C LEU A 5 -7.95 0.05 -4.65
N TRP A 6 -7.45 0.36 -5.83
CA TRP A 6 -6.37 1.32 -6.01
C TRP A 6 -6.93 2.71 -6.30
N GLN A 7 -6.60 3.69 -5.45
CA GLN A 7 -6.99 5.08 -5.68
C GLN A 7 -6.19 5.68 -6.83
N ARG A 8 -6.76 6.73 -7.45
CA ARG A 8 -6.13 7.45 -8.57
C ARG A 8 -4.71 7.93 -8.23
N MET A 9 -4.49 8.38 -6.99
CA MET A 9 -3.15 8.80 -6.54
C MET A 9 -2.17 7.64 -6.43
N ALA A 10 -2.58 6.49 -5.90
CA ALA A 10 -1.74 5.30 -5.83
C ALA A 10 -1.32 4.82 -7.23
N TYR A 11 -2.22 4.86 -8.21
CA TYR A 11 -1.86 4.60 -9.60
C TYR A 11 -0.85 5.61 -10.15
N ALA A 12 -1.04 6.90 -9.87
CA ALA A 12 -0.10 7.93 -10.29
C ALA A 12 1.30 7.72 -9.65
N ASP A 13 1.35 7.35 -8.37
CA ASP A 13 2.59 7.02 -7.68
C ASP A 13 3.30 5.83 -8.37
N LEU A 14 2.58 4.73 -8.67
CA LEU A 14 3.14 3.58 -9.38
C LEU A 14 3.67 3.95 -10.76
N MET A 15 2.96 4.79 -11.52
CA MET A 15 3.42 5.25 -12.83
C MET A 15 4.66 6.14 -12.73
N ALA A 16 4.80 6.92 -11.66
CA ALA A 16 5.97 7.78 -11.43
C ALA A 16 7.25 6.98 -11.14
N ILE A 17 7.13 5.77 -10.58
CA ILE A 17 8.28 4.87 -10.36
C ILE A 17 8.93 4.49 -11.70
N GLY A 18 8.13 4.26 -12.74
CA GLY A 18 8.59 3.99 -14.11
C GLY A 18 9.31 2.64 -14.34
N GLN A 19 9.78 1.98 -13.27
CA GLN A 19 10.45 0.67 -13.34
C GLN A 19 9.45 -0.47 -13.19
N SER A 20 9.15 -1.15 -14.31
CA SER A 20 8.12 -2.20 -14.38
C SER A 20 8.31 -3.34 -13.37
N ALA A 21 9.56 -3.73 -13.07
CA ALA A 21 9.85 -4.79 -12.10
C ALA A 21 9.43 -4.40 -10.67
N ILE A 22 9.76 -3.16 -10.25
CA ILE A 22 9.36 -2.61 -8.95
C ILE A 22 7.83 -2.52 -8.89
N VAL A 23 7.19 -1.96 -9.92
CA VAL A 23 5.71 -1.81 -9.97
C VAL A 23 5.02 -3.16 -9.88
N HIS A 24 5.46 -4.15 -10.66
CA HIS A 24 4.89 -5.49 -10.64
C HIS A 24 5.01 -6.13 -9.25
N ARG A 25 6.16 -5.98 -8.59
CA ARG A 25 6.38 -6.48 -7.24
C ARG A 25 5.45 -5.81 -6.21
N LEU A 26 5.30 -4.49 -6.28
CA LEU A 26 4.42 -3.74 -5.38
C LEU A 26 2.96 -4.18 -5.53
N MET A 27 2.49 -4.33 -6.76
CA MET A 27 1.13 -4.79 -7.04
C MET A 27 0.91 -6.23 -6.55
N LYS A 28 1.84 -7.13 -6.85
CA LYS A 28 1.78 -8.53 -6.40
C LYS A 28 1.77 -8.63 -4.87
N MET A 29 2.67 -7.92 -4.20
CA MET A 29 2.74 -7.92 -2.74
C MET A 29 1.44 -7.36 -2.13
N ALA A 30 0.88 -6.30 -2.72
CA ALA A 30 -0.40 -5.76 -2.30
C ALA A 30 -1.47 -6.85 -2.33
N GLU A 31 -1.68 -7.47 -3.50
CA GLU A 31 -2.73 -8.48 -3.72
C GLU A 31 -2.58 -9.72 -2.82
N GLU A 32 -1.35 -10.15 -2.55
CA GLU A 32 -1.09 -11.35 -1.73
C GLU A 32 -1.22 -11.09 -0.23
N THR A 33 -0.95 -9.86 0.24
CA THR A 33 -0.70 -9.62 1.67
C THR A 33 -1.59 -8.56 2.32
N LEU A 34 -2.12 -7.59 1.57
CA LEU A 34 -2.85 -6.47 2.14
C LEU A 34 -4.30 -6.83 2.43
N VAL A 35 -4.65 -6.69 3.71
CA VAL A 35 -6.00 -6.80 4.22
C VAL A 35 -6.17 -5.78 5.33
N PHE A 36 -7.36 -5.20 5.43
CA PHE A 36 -7.72 -4.33 6.53
C PHE A 36 -8.82 -4.97 7.39
N PRO A 37 -8.69 -4.98 8.73
CA PRO A 37 -7.47 -4.64 9.46
C PRO A 37 -6.35 -5.67 9.18
N PRO A 38 -5.08 -5.34 9.43
CA PRO A 38 -4.01 -6.30 9.28
C PRO A 38 -4.23 -7.50 10.21
N ARG A 39 -3.99 -8.72 9.71
CA ARG A 39 -4.25 -9.97 10.46
C ARG A 39 -3.24 -10.19 11.58
N GLU A 40 -2.00 -9.77 11.37
CA GLU A 40 -0.92 -9.87 12.33
C GLU A 40 -0.20 -8.51 12.41
N PRO A 41 0.04 -7.97 13.61
CA PRO A 41 0.83 -6.75 13.75
C PRO A 41 2.27 -7.04 13.34
N SER A 42 2.64 -6.64 12.12
CA SER A 42 4.04 -6.60 11.69
C SER A 42 4.73 -5.37 12.29
N THR A 43 6.01 -5.48 12.67
CA THR A 43 6.84 -4.32 13.06
C THR A 43 6.93 -3.26 11.97
N ASP A 44 6.65 -3.66 10.73
CA ASP A 44 6.71 -2.82 9.55
C ASP A 44 5.36 -2.18 9.20
N GLU A 45 4.32 -2.50 9.98
CA GLU A 45 2.99 -1.96 9.84
C GLU A 45 2.70 -0.93 10.93
N ASN A 46 2.40 0.30 10.51
CA ASN A 46 2.16 1.38 11.44
C ASN A 46 0.99 2.24 10.97
N TRP A 47 0.31 2.89 11.92
CA TRP A 47 -0.71 3.86 11.59
C TRP A 47 -0.08 5.11 10.98
N VAL A 48 -0.66 5.57 9.88
CA VAL A 48 -0.52 6.94 9.40
C VAL A 48 -1.54 7.78 10.16
N VAL A 49 -1.04 8.74 10.94
CA VAL A 49 -1.85 9.68 11.71
C VAL A 49 -2.06 10.92 10.86
N GLY A 50 -3.31 11.26 10.58
CA GLY A 50 -3.69 12.55 10.02
C GLY A 50 -4.07 13.53 11.13
N LYS A 51 -4.45 14.75 10.74
CA LYS A 51 -4.85 15.83 11.66
C LYS A 51 -5.99 15.46 12.63
N GLN A 52 -6.78 14.45 12.31
CA GLN A 52 -7.93 13.99 13.11
C GLN A 52 -7.75 12.58 13.70
N GLY A 53 -6.53 12.05 13.70
CA GLY A 53 -6.21 10.73 14.26
C GLY A 53 -5.75 9.71 13.23
N LYS A 54 -5.89 8.41 13.56
CA LYS A 54 -5.44 7.28 12.74
C LYS A 54 -6.33 7.11 11.52
N VAL A 55 -5.79 7.29 10.31
CA VAL A 55 -6.59 7.35 9.06
C VAL A 55 -6.25 6.24 8.06
N ALA A 56 -5.06 5.66 8.15
CA ALA A 56 -4.59 4.61 7.24
C ALA A 56 -3.49 3.78 7.92
N TRP A 57 -3.21 2.60 7.39
CA TRP A 57 -2.01 1.83 7.70
C TRP A 57 -0.97 2.07 6.62
N ARG A 58 0.30 2.10 7.01
CA ARG A 58 1.44 1.93 6.12
C ARG A 58 2.03 0.55 6.33
N ARG A 59 2.49 -0.08 5.26
CA ARG A 59 3.26 -1.33 5.30
C ARG A 59 4.53 -1.17 4.48
N ALA A 60 5.67 -1.50 5.07
CA ALA A 60 6.94 -1.58 4.33
C ALA A 60 6.95 -2.81 3.42
N VAL A 61 7.65 -2.70 2.30
CA VAL A 61 7.85 -3.82 1.38
C VAL A 61 9.10 -4.59 1.85
N PRO A 62 8.99 -5.88 2.19
CA PRO A 62 10.17 -6.63 2.63
C PRO A 62 11.14 -6.82 1.46
N PRO A 63 12.47 -6.89 1.70
CA PRO A 63 13.46 -7.22 0.68
C PRO A 63 13.22 -8.64 0.14
N SER A 64 13.56 -8.90 -1.13
CA SER A 64 13.19 -10.17 -1.78
C SER A 64 14.16 -11.28 -1.42
N GLY A 65 15.37 -10.90 -1.01
CA GLY A 65 16.49 -11.82 -0.85
C GLY A 65 16.98 -12.44 -2.16
N GLN A 66 16.34 -12.14 -3.30
CA GLN A 66 16.76 -12.54 -4.63
C GLN A 66 17.55 -11.39 -5.29
N THR A 67 18.71 -11.75 -5.83
CA THR A 67 19.81 -10.91 -6.37
C THR A 67 19.49 -10.20 -7.69
N ASP A 68 18.31 -9.60 -7.83
CA ASP A 68 17.97 -8.72 -8.95
C ASP A 68 17.54 -7.34 -8.43
N ASP A 69 17.60 -6.32 -9.29
CA ASP A 69 17.23 -4.89 -9.07
C ASP A 69 15.85 -4.63 -8.44
N CYS A 70 15.10 -5.69 -8.12
CA CYS A 70 13.83 -5.67 -7.42
C CYS A 70 13.97 -5.28 -5.93
N ASP A 71 15.15 -5.38 -5.32
CA ASP A 71 15.37 -4.96 -3.92
C ASP A 71 15.10 -3.47 -3.69
N ALA A 72 15.20 -2.63 -4.72
CA ALA A 72 14.79 -1.22 -4.66
C ALA A 72 13.29 -1.04 -4.33
N ALA A 73 12.45 -2.08 -4.51
CA ALA A 73 11.07 -2.05 -4.04
C ALA A 73 10.96 -1.97 -2.51
N ALA A 74 11.98 -2.42 -1.77
CA ALA A 74 12.02 -2.35 -0.30
C ALA A 74 12.11 -0.91 0.23
N ASP A 75 12.52 0.03 -0.62
CA ASP A 75 12.52 1.46 -0.30
C ASP A 75 11.12 2.08 -0.36
N TYR A 76 10.08 1.30 -0.72
CA TYR A 76 8.71 1.79 -0.84
C TYR A 76 7.80 1.28 0.28
N TYR A 77 6.79 2.09 0.56
CA TYR A 77 5.71 1.82 1.49
C TYR A 77 4.37 1.87 0.76
N ILE A 78 3.48 0.95 1.09
CA ILE A 78 2.10 0.97 0.61
C ILE A 78 1.22 1.51 1.73
N VAL A 79 0.44 2.55 1.44
CA VAL A 79 -0.48 3.17 2.38
C VAL A 79 -1.91 2.79 2.01
N TYR A 80 -2.63 2.18 2.94
CA TYR A 80 -3.95 1.61 2.69
C TYR A 80 -4.89 1.81 3.88
N ARG A 81 -6.20 1.73 3.64
CA ARG A 81 -7.23 1.88 4.66
C ARG A 81 -8.37 0.90 4.44
N GLU A 82 -9.28 0.87 5.42
CA GLU A 82 -10.58 0.24 5.26
C GLU A 82 -11.31 0.85 4.07
N PRO A 83 -11.93 0.04 3.19
CA PRO A 83 -12.86 0.57 2.19
C PRO A 83 -14.05 1.24 2.88
N THR A 84 -14.53 2.33 2.29
CA THR A 84 -15.76 2.99 2.73
C THR A 84 -16.98 2.19 2.29
N ASP A 85 -18.11 2.42 2.94
CA ASP A 85 -19.41 1.88 2.52
C ASP A 85 -19.72 2.13 1.04
N GLU A 86 -19.38 3.32 0.54
CA GLU A 86 -19.60 3.67 -0.87
C GLU A 86 -18.72 2.83 -1.81
N GLU A 87 -17.46 2.62 -1.45
CA GLU A 87 -16.53 1.79 -2.23
C GLU A 87 -16.97 0.32 -2.23
N TYR A 88 -17.44 -0.21 -1.09
CA TYR A 88 -18.01 -1.55 -1.02
C TYR A 88 -19.24 -1.72 -1.92
N ARG A 89 -20.13 -0.72 -1.96
CA ARG A 89 -21.32 -0.75 -2.82
C ARG A 89 -20.98 -0.67 -4.30
N LYS A 90 -19.91 0.04 -4.67
CA LYS A 90 -19.49 0.23 -6.07
C LYS A 90 -18.69 -0.94 -6.63
N ASN A 91 -17.97 -1.70 -5.81
CA ASN A 91 -16.99 -2.69 -6.24
C ASN A 91 -17.34 -4.14 -5.85
N ASP A 92 -18.65 -4.43 -5.70
CA ASP A 92 -19.19 -5.77 -5.50
C ASP A 92 -18.57 -6.55 -4.31
N ARG A 93 -18.89 -6.11 -3.09
CA ARG A 93 -18.82 -6.81 -1.77
C ARG A 93 -17.56 -7.61 -1.36
N HIS A 94 -16.46 -7.60 -2.10
CA HIS A 94 -15.25 -8.38 -1.77
C HIS A 94 -13.95 -7.56 -1.73
N LEU A 95 -14.01 -6.31 -1.25
CA LEU A 95 -12.81 -5.49 -1.07
C LEU A 95 -12.03 -5.88 0.20
N ALA A 96 -10.72 -6.16 0.07
CA ALA A 96 -9.83 -6.38 1.20
C ALA A 96 -9.35 -5.08 1.85
N CYS A 97 -9.02 -4.08 1.03
CA CYS A 97 -8.60 -2.76 1.46
C CYS A 97 -8.65 -1.76 0.29
N THR A 98 -8.47 -0.48 0.59
CA THR A 98 -8.24 0.57 -0.39
C THR A 98 -6.82 1.10 -0.26
N VAL A 99 -6.01 0.96 -1.32
CA VAL A 99 -4.66 1.53 -1.40
C VAL A 99 -4.77 3.00 -1.81
N MET A 100 -4.27 3.87 -0.95
CA MET A 100 -4.34 5.31 -1.08
C MET A 100 -3.12 5.91 -1.77
N ARG A 101 -1.93 5.42 -1.41
CA ARG A 101 -0.62 5.91 -1.91
C ARG A 101 0.40 4.79 -1.95
N VAL A 102 1.40 4.95 -2.81
CA VAL A 102 2.66 4.21 -2.79
C VAL A 102 3.78 5.25 -2.67
N LEU A 103 4.65 5.12 -1.68
CA LEU A 103 5.61 6.19 -1.37
C LEU A 103 7.01 5.63 -1.21
N HIS A 104 7.99 6.33 -1.77
CA HIS A 104 9.38 6.06 -1.44
C HIS A 104 9.67 6.50 0.00
N VAL A 105 10.65 5.87 0.66
CA VAL A 105 11.03 6.13 2.06
C VAL A 105 11.37 7.61 2.31
N SER A 106 11.92 8.29 1.31
CA SER A 106 12.23 9.72 1.36
C SER A 106 10.98 10.62 1.40
N GLU A 107 9.84 10.14 0.94
CA GLU A 107 8.58 10.90 0.88
C GLU A 107 7.68 10.64 2.09
N LEU A 108 7.99 9.59 2.86
CA LEU A 108 7.19 9.17 4.00
C LEU A 108 7.09 10.24 5.11
N GLY A 109 8.14 11.04 5.28
CA GLY A 109 8.16 12.17 6.21
C GLY A 109 7.12 13.26 5.90
N GLN A 110 6.54 13.27 4.70
CA GLN A 110 5.47 14.19 4.34
C GLN A 110 4.09 13.77 4.87
N LEU A 111 3.91 12.49 5.23
CA LEU A 111 2.65 11.97 5.76
C LEU A 111 2.54 12.01 7.29
N ILE A 112 3.66 12.11 8.02
CA ILE A 112 3.70 12.01 9.49
C ILE A 112 3.93 13.41 10.09
N LYS A 113 2.98 14.33 9.87
CA LYS A 113 2.98 15.67 10.49
C LYS A 113 1.75 15.88 11.37
#